data_AF-A0AAP8HUK2-F1
#
_entry.id   AF-A0AAP8HUK2-F1
#
_cell.length_a   1.000
_cell.length_b   1.000
_cell.length_c   1.000
_cell.angle_alpha   90.00
_cell.angle_beta   90.00
_cell.angle_gamma   90.00
#
_symmetry.space_group_name_H-M   'P 1'
#
loop_
_entity.id
_entity.type
_entity.pdbx_description
1 polymer ?
#
loop_
_entity_poly.entity_id
_entity_poly.type
_entity_poly.pdbx_seq_one_letter_code
_entity_poly.pdbx_strand_id
1 'polypeptide(L)'
;IVEQLAIDRAKELFGADYANVQPHSGSQANFAVYTALLQPGDTILGMNLAHGGHLTHGSPVNLSGKLYNVVPYGIDDKGQIDYDDLAKQAQTHKPKMIIGGFSAYSGVVDWAKMREIADSIGAYLFVDMAHVAGLIAAGVYPNPVPHAHI
;
A
#
# COMPACT_ATOMS: atom_id res chain seq x y z
N ILE A 1 23.86 5.93 16.50
CA ILE A 1 24.35 4.53 16.41
C ILE A 1 23.18 3.56 16.31
N VAL A 2 22.27 3.48 17.31
CA VAL A 2 21.14 2.51 17.30
C VAL A 2 20.21 2.68 16.09
N GLU A 3 19.84 3.92 15.75
CA GLU A 3 18.97 4.21 14.61
C GLU A 3 19.58 3.76 13.27
N GLN A 4 20.84 4.13 13.01
CA GLN A 4 21.52 3.72 11.77
C GLN A 4 21.57 2.19 11.63
N LEU A 5 21.85 1.48 12.72
CA LEU A 5 21.87 0.01 12.70
C LEU A 5 20.48 -0.58 12.39
N ALA A 6 19.40 0.04 12.87
CA ALA A 6 18.04 -0.39 12.54
C ALA A 6 17.71 -0.14 11.06
N ILE A 7 18.14 1.00 10.50
CA ILE A 7 18.00 1.33 9.08
C ILE A 7 18.75 0.30 8.22
N ASP A 8 20.02 0.05 8.53
CA ASP A 8 20.86 -0.87 7.75
C ASP A 8 20.29 -2.28 7.73
N ARG A 9 19.79 -2.77 8.89
CA ARG A 9 19.13 -4.08 9.00
C ARG A 9 17.82 -4.16 8.25
N ALA A 10 17.00 -3.10 8.29
CA ALA A 10 15.75 -3.07 7.53
C ALA A 10 16.02 -3.11 6.02
N LYS A 11 17.02 -2.35 5.56
CA LYS A 11 17.47 -2.35 4.17
C LYS A 11 17.98 -3.72 3.74
N GLU A 12 18.83 -4.36 4.54
CA GLU A 12 19.33 -5.71 4.27
C GLU A 12 18.20 -6.74 4.22
N LEU A 13 17.27 -6.68 5.17
CA LEU A 13 16.19 -7.67 5.30
C LEU A 13 15.20 -7.64 4.13
N PHE A 14 14.87 -6.45 3.63
CA PHE A 14 13.85 -6.27 2.59
C PHE A 14 14.43 -5.89 1.22
N GLY A 15 15.74 -5.68 1.11
CA GLY A 15 16.40 -5.24 -0.12
C GLY A 15 16.04 -3.79 -0.51
N ALA A 16 15.83 -2.91 0.47
CA ALA A 16 15.44 -1.53 0.25
C ALA A 16 16.65 -0.58 0.16
N ASP A 17 16.56 0.46 -0.65
CA ASP A 17 17.60 1.49 -0.77
C ASP A 17 17.58 2.48 0.41
N TYR A 18 16.42 2.66 1.04
CA TYR A 18 16.19 3.57 2.15
C TYR A 18 15.17 3.00 3.13
N ALA A 19 15.29 3.37 4.41
CA ALA A 19 14.29 3.09 5.43
C ALA A 19 14.20 4.25 6.43
N ASN A 20 12.98 4.62 6.80
CA ASN A 20 12.72 5.48 7.97
C ASN A 20 12.14 4.60 9.09
N VAL A 21 12.84 4.54 10.22
CA VAL A 21 12.50 3.67 11.37
C VAL A 21 11.92 4.43 12.56
N GLN A 22 11.51 5.69 12.36
CA GLN A 22 10.97 6.57 13.41
C GLN A 22 9.43 6.51 13.62
N PRO A 23 8.58 6.11 12.65
CA PRO A 23 7.14 6.05 12.90
C PRO A 23 6.80 5.18 14.11
N HIS A 24 6.00 5.71 15.05
CA HIS A 24 5.70 5.01 16.30
C HIS A 24 4.75 3.82 16.13
N SER A 25 4.01 3.77 15.01
CA SER A 25 3.08 2.68 14.67
C SER A 25 2.76 2.68 13.18
N GLY A 26 2.17 1.59 12.67
CA GLY A 26 1.79 1.46 11.26
C GLY A 26 0.85 2.57 10.78
N SER A 27 -0.15 2.96 11.58
CA SER A 27 -1.06 4.05 11.21
C SER A 27 -0.36 5.39 11.01
N GLN A 28 0.68 5.68 11.81
CA GLN A 28 1.47 6.90 11.66
C GLN A 28 2.43 6.81 10.48
N ALA A 29 2.96 5.62 10.18
CA ALA A 29 3.78 5.39 8.99
C ALA A 29 2.98 5.69 7.71
N ASN A 30 1.76 5.13 7.58
CA ASN A 30 0.91 5.40 6.42
C ASN A 30 0.56 6.89 6.33
N PHE A 31 0.25 7.53 7.46
CA PHE A 31 -0.04 8.97 7.47
C PHE A 31 1.16 9.80 7.02
N ALA A 32 2.38 9.45 7.43
CA ALA A 32 3.60 10.15 6.99
C ALA A 32 3.84 10.01 5.48
N VAL A 33 3.56 8.84 4.89
CA VAL A 33 3.63 8.64 3.43
C VAL A 33 2.62 9.53 2.71
N TYR A 34 1.37 9.55 3.17
CA TYR A 34 0.33 10.36 2.56
C TYR A 34 0.65 11.87 2.65
N THR A 35 1.10 12.37 3.81
CA THR A 35 1.41 13.80 3.96
C THR A 35 2.67 14.23 3.20
N ALA A 36 3.59 13.30 2.94
CA ALA A 36 4.77 13.58 2.12
C ALA A 36 4.46 13.66 0.62
N LEU A 37 3.51 12.86 0.13
CA LEU A 37 3.30 12.66 -1.31
C LEU A 37 1.97 13.20 -1.86
N LEU A 38 1.00 13.47 -0.99
CA LEU A 38 -0.36 13.86 -1.36
C LEU A 38 -0.76 15.21 -0.74
N GLN A 39 -1.69 15.87 -1.40
CA GLN A 39 -2.41 17.03 -0.87
C GLN A 39 -3.83 16.63 -0.46
N PRO A 40 -4.45 17.29 0.54
CA PRO A 40 -5.87 17.09 0.84
C PRO A 40 -6.74 17.25 -0.42
N GLY A 41 -7.68 16.34 -0.62
CA GLY A 41 -8.53 16.27 -1.81
C GLY A 41 -7.97 15.42 -2.96
N ASP A 42 -6.69 15.03 -2.92
CA ASP A 42 -6.15 14.08 -3.90
C ASP A 42 -6.91 12.74 -3.84
N THR A 43 -6.97 12.06 -4.99
CA THR A 43 -7.66 10.77 -5.09
C THR A 43 -6.70 9.61 -4.78
N ILE A 44 -7.15 8.67 -3.95
CA ILE A 44 -6.43 7.44 -3.64
C ILE A 44 -7.28 6.20 -3.91
N LEU A 45 -6.62 5.12 -4.31
CA LEU A 45 -7.23 3.80 -4.46
C LEU A 45 -6.80 2.88 -3.33
N GLY A 46 -7.73 2.39 -2.53
CA GLY A 46 -7.46 1.51 -1.40
C GLY A 46 -8.37 0.29 -1.38
N MET A 47 -7.92 -0.82 -0.79
CA MET A 47 -8.75 -2.01 -0.67
C MET A 47 -9.95 -1.71 0.23
N ASN A 48 -11.14 -2.11 -0.20
CA ASN A 48 -12.35 -1.97 0.59
C ASN A 48 -12.19 -2.69 1.95
N LEU A 49 -12.54 -2.00 3.04
CA LEU A 49 -12.49 -2.55 4.39
C LEU A 49 -13.29 -3.85 4.54
N ALA A 50 -14.46 -3.94 3.90
CA ALA A 50 -15.31 -5.14 3.93
C ALA A 50 -14.69 -6.32 3.16
N HIS A 51 -13.74 -6.06 2.27
CA HIS A 51 -13.05 -7.07 1.46
C HIS A 51 -11.64 -7.39 1.99
N GLY A 52 -11.25 -6.83 3.13
CA GLY A 52 -9.99 -7.13 3.79
C GLY A 52 -8.99 -5.97 3.88
N GLY A 53 -9.35 -4.77 3.42
CA GLY A 53 -8.53 -3.57 3.59
C GLY A 53 -8.34 -3.14 5.04
N HIS A 54 -7.51 -2.12 5.27
CA HIS A 54 -7.27 -1.56 6.60
C HIS A 54 -7.91 -0.17 6.75
N LEU A 55 -8.16 0.27 7.98
CA LEU A 55 -8.78 1.58 8.26
C LEU A 55 -8.00 2.76 7.66
N THR A 56 -6.68 2.67 7.60
CA THR A 56 -5.80 3.74 7.07
C THR A 56 -5.71 3.75 5.56
N HIS A 57 -6.41 2.85 4.86
CA HIS A 57 -6.45 2.78 3.39
C HIS A 57 -7.65 3.55 2.82
N GLY A 58 -8.17 4.54 3.55
CA GLY A 58 -9.25 5.41 3.09
C GLY A 58 -10.61 5.16 3.73
N SER A 59 -10.68 4.49 4.89
CA SER A 59 -11.95 4.37 5.62
C SER A 59 -12.49 5.76 6.01
N PRO A 60 -13.80 6.06 5.82
CA PRO A 60 -14.37 7.38 6.07
C PRO A 60 -14.30 7.82 7.54
N VAL A 61 -14.09 6.88 8.46
CA VAL A 61 -13.90 7.17 9.90
C VAL A 61 -12.44 7.47 10.26
N ASN A 62 -11.49 7.19 9.37
CA ASN A 62 -10.06 7.46 9.54
C ASN A 62 -9.67 8.82 8.92
N LEU A 63 -8.51 9.38 9.31
CA LEU A 63 -7.98 10.61 8.70
C LEU A 63 -7.80 10.48 7.19
N SER A 64 -7.34 9.34 6.70
CA SER A 64 -7.18 9.08 5.26
C SER A 64 -8.49 9.29 4.49
N GLY A 65 -9.61 8.70 4.95
CA GLY A 65 -10.91 8.89 4.30
C GLY A 65 -11.57 10.25 4.56
N LYS A 66 -11.10 11.03 5.53
CA LYS A 66 -11.55 12.42 5.74
C LYS A 66 -10.80 13.42 4.88
N LEU A 67 -9.53 13.16 4.58
CA LEU A 67 -8.64 14.10 3.88
C LEU A 67 -8.58 13.88 2.38
N TYR A 68 -8.75 12.65 1.91
CA TYR A 68 -8.57 12.27 0.50
C TYR A 68 -9.89 11.80 -0.11
N ASN A 69 -9.99 11.91 -1.44
CA ASN A 69 -11.07 11.28 -2.19
C ASN A 69 -10.76 9.79 -2.38
N VAL A 70 -11.52 8.92 -1.74
CA VAL A 70 -11.22 7.47 -1.71
C VAL A 70 -12.09 6.73 -2.71
N VAL A 71 -11.44 6.00 -3.61
CA VAL A 71 -12.09 5.06 -4.52
C VAL A 71 -11.68 3.65 -4.10
N PRO A 72 -12.61 2.80 -3.65
CA PRO A 72 -12.27 1.45 -3.22
C PRO A 72 -12.03 0.54 -4.43
N TYR A 73 -11.08 -0.38 -4.30
CA TYR A 73 -11.03 -1.61 -5.11
C TYR A 73 -11.33 -2.82 -4.21
N GLY A 74 -11.60 -3.98 -4.81
CA GLY A 74 -12.07 -5.16 -4.08
C GLY A 74 -11.51 -6.48 -4.55
N ILE A 75 -12.25 -7.52 -4.20
CA ILE A 75 -12.03 -8.90 -4.62
C ILE A 75 -13.17 -9.33 -5.54
N ASP A 76 -12.91 -10.32 -6.40
CA ASP A 76 -13.90 -10.99 -7.23
C ASP A 76 -14.71 -12.04 -6.44
N ASP A 77 -15.64 -12.71 -7.12
CA ASP A 77 -16.48 -13.77 -6.53
C ASP A 77 -15.67 -15.00 -6.05
N LYS A 78 -14.41 -15.14 -6.49
CA LYS A 78 -13.49 -16.20 -6.06
C LYS A 78 -12.66 -15.77 -4.85
N GLY A 79 -12.81 -14.54 -4.40
CA GLY A 79 -12.06 -13.96 -3.29
C GLY A 79 -10.63 -13.57 -3.65
N GLN A 80 -10.32 -13.35 -4.92
CA GLN A 80 -9.03 -12.82 -5.39
C GLN A 80 -9.14 -11.33 -5.68
N ILE A 81 -8.07 -10.56 -5.54
CA ILE A 81 -8.09 -9.14 -5.93
C ILE A 81 -8.51 -9.01 -7.41
N ASP A 82 -9.51 -8.17 -7.68
CA ASP A 82 -9.97 -7.90 -9.04
C ASP A 82 -9.07 -6.83 -9.67
N TYR A 83 -8.00 -7.28 -10.34
CA TYR A 83 -7.04 -6.40 -11.00
C TYR A 83 -7.61 -5.69 -12.23
N ASP A 84 -8.64 -6.24 -12.86
CA ASP A 84 -9.29 -5.64 -14.02
C ASP A 84 -10.18 -4.47 -13.58
N ASP A 85 -10.97 -4.63 -12.51
CA ASP A 85 -11.67 -3.51 -11.88
C ASP A 85 -10.68 -2.49 -11.34
N LEU A 86 -9.62 -2.91 -10.64
CA LEU A 86 -8.58 -2.00 -10.14
C LEU A 86 -7.98 -1.15 -11.28
N ALA A 87 -7.65 -1.76 -12.43
CA ALA A 87 -7.16 -1.05 -13.60
C ALA A 87 -8.19 -0.07 -14.17
N LYS A 88 -9.46 -0.48 -14.26
CA LYS A 88 -10.56 0.37 -14.73
C LYS A 88 -10.77 1.57 -13.81
N GLN A 89 -10.81 1.36 -12.49
CA GLN A 89 -10.94 2.43 -11.50
C GLN A 89 -9.76 3.39 -11.58
N ALA A 90 -8.53 2.87 -11.70
CA ALA A 90 -7.32 3.68 -11.85
C ALA A 90 -7.40 4.58 -13.10
N GLN A 91 -7.81 4.04 -14.25
CA GLN A 91 -7.94 4.84 -15.48
C GLN A 91 -9.07 5.87 -15.42
N THR A 92 -10.17 5.54 -14.76
CA THR A 92 -11.35 6.41 -14.64
C THR A 92 -11.08 7.58 -13.70
N HIS A 93 -10.50 7.30 -12.53
CA HIS A 93 -10.35 8.26 -11.44
C HIS A 93 -8.97 8.91 -11.37
N LYS A 94 -7.96 8.34 -12.06
CA LYS A 94 -6.58 8.82 -12.10
C LYS A 94 -6.05 9.19 -10.70
N PRO A 95 -6.07 8.24 -9.73
CA PRO A 95 -5.57 8.49 -8.39
C PRO A 95 -4.12 8.97 -8.42
N LYS A 96 -3.72 9.71 -7.39
CA LYS A 96 -2.30 10.01 -7.13
C LYS A 96 -1.57 8.83 -6.51
N MET A 97 -2.29 7.92 -5.84
CA MET A 97 -1.72 6.77 -5.15
C MET A 97 -2.66 5.56 -5.17
N ILE A 98 -2.09 4.39 -5.40
CA ILE A 98 -2.72 3.08 -5.23
C ILE A 98 -2.07 2.40 -4.02
N ILE A 99 -2.88 1.96 -3.06
CA ILE A 99 -2.45 1.27 -1.86
C ILE A 99 -2.56 -0.24 -2.08
N GLY A 100 -1.44 -0.96 -2.06
CA GLY A 100 -1.36 -2.41 -2.26
C GLY A 100 -1.22 -3.21 -0.96
N GLY A 101 -2.02 -2.90 0.07
CA GLY A 101 -1.93 -3.54 1.39
C GLY A 101 -3.29 -3.99 1.91
N PHE A 102 -3.27 -4.84 2.94
CA PHE A 102 -4.47 -5.45 3.51
C PHE A 102 -4.29 -5.87 4.97
N SER A 103 -5.41 -6.11 5.66
CA SER A 103 -5.46 -6.71 7.00
C SER A 103 -6.07 -8.10 7.04
N ALA A 104 -7.09 -8.36 6.21
CA ALA A 104 -7.86 -9.60 6.26
C ALA A 104 -8.10 -10.17 4.85
N TYR A 105 -7.01 -10.35 4.09
CA TYR A 105 -6.98 -11.04 2.82
C TYR A 105 -6.01 -12.23 2.93
N SER A 106 -6.40 -13.39 2.40
CA SER A 106 -5.64 -14.65 2.52
C SER A 106 -4.87 -15.04 1.26
N GLY A 107 -5.11 -14.35 0.15
CA GLY A 107 -4.43 -14.62 -1.11
C GLY A 107 -3.03 -14.00 -1.18
N VAL A 108 -2.33 -14.29 -2.27
CA VAL A 108 -1.06 -13.64 -2.62
C VAL A 108 -1.37 -12.41 -3.47
N VAL A 109 -0.72 -11.28 -3.18
CA VAL A 109 -0.89 -10.04 -3.94
C VAL A 109 0.13 -9.98 -5.07
N ASP A 110 -0.35 -9.75 -6.29
CA ASP A 110 0.47 -9.41 -7.45
C ASP A 110 0.78 -7.91 -7.47
N TRP A 111 1.85 -7.51 -6.78
CA TRP A 111 2.31 -6.12 -6.76
C TRP A 111 2.98 -5.69 -8.06
N ALA A 112 3.50 -6.63 -8.86
CA ALA A 112 4.00 -6.31 -10.20
C ALA A 112 2.84 -5.81 -11.07
N LYS A 113 1.69 -6.49 -11.02
CA LYS A 113 0.49 -6.04 -11.73
C LYS A 113 -0.03 -4.69 -11.23
N MET A 114 -0.05 -4.48 -9.91
CA MET A 114 -0.41 -3.16 -9.35
C MET A 114 0.56 -2.07 -9.81
N ARG A 115 1.85 -2.39 -9.96
CA ARG A 115 2.87 -1.45 -10.44
C ARG A 115 2.63 -1.07 -11.90
N GLU A 116 2.34 -2.04 -12.77
CA GLU A 116 1.97 -1.76 -14.17
C GLU A 116 0.80 -0.78 -14.25
N ILE A 117 -0.22 -0.98 -13.41
CA ILE A 117 -1.41 -0.13 -13.39
C ILE A 117 -1.06 1.27 -12.89
N ALA A 118 -0.31 1.37 -11.79
CA ALA A 118 0.13 2.66 -11.24
C ALA A 118 0.95 3.47 -12.26
N ASP A 119 1.92 2.83 -12.94
CA ASP A 119 2.74 3.47 -13.95
C ASP A 119 1.92 3.95 -15.16
N SER A 120 0.89 3.18 -15.55
CA SER A 120 0.03 3.53 -16.70
C SER A 120 -0.73 4.86 -16.55
N ILE A 121 -0.88 5.35 -15.31
CA ILE A 121 -1.54 6.61 -14.98
C ILE A 121 -0.62 7.62 -14.26
N GLY A 122 0.65 7.27 -14.05
CA GLY A 122 1.60 8.10 -13.29
C GLY A 122 1.26 8.27 -11.81
N ALA A 123 0.73 7.22 -11.18
CA ALA A 123 0.42 7.18 -9.75
C ALA A 123 1.55 6.52 -8.94
N TYR A 124 1.64 6.84 -7.65
CA TYR A 124 2.47 6.08 -6.73
C TYR A 124 1.82 4.73 -6.40
N LEU A 125 2.63 3.68 -6.32
CA LEU A 125 2.26 2.42 -5.67
C LEU A 125 2.87 2.43 -4.27
N PHE A 126 2.01 2.47 -3.25
CA PHE A 126 2.39 2.37 -1.84
C PHE A 126 1.92 1.02 -1.29
N VAL A 127 2.82 0.21 -0.73
CA VAL A 127 2.48 -1.11 -0.18
C VAL A 127 2.53 -1.09 1.35
N ASP A 128 1.38 -1.30 1.97
CA ASP A 128 1.29 -1.59 3.40
C ASP A 128 1.37 -3.11 3.63
N MET A 129 2.59 -3.59 3.94
CA MET A 129 2.87 -5.01 4.18
C MET A 129 2.75 -5.45 5.64
N ALA A 130 2.09 -4.68 6.51
CA ALA A 130 2.12 -4.88 7.97
C ALA A 130 1.81 -6.32 8.42
N HIS A 131 0.82 -6.98 7.80
CA HIS A 131 0.40 -8.34 8.17
C HIS A 131 1.32 -9.45 7.62
N VAL A 132 2.09 -9.17 6.57
CA VAL A 132 2.91 -10.17 5.87
C VAL A 132 4.42 -9.90 5.97
N ALA A 133 4.86 -8.81 6.59
CA ALA A 133 6.27 -8.42 6.69
C ALA A 133 7.17 -9.54 7.22
N GLY A 134 6.71 -10.31 8.22
CA GLY A 134 7.46 -11.46 8.74
C GLY A 134 7.60 -12.62 7.74
N LEU A 135 6.56 -12.88 6.94
CA LEU A 135 6.59 -13.89 5.88
C LEU A 135 7.50 -13.48 4.73
N ILE A 136 7.51 -12.18 4.40
CA ILE A 136 8.40 -11.59 3.40
C ILE A 136 9.85 -11.72 3.87
N ALA A 137 10.15 -11.33 5.10
CA ALA A 137 11.46 -11.46 5.71
C ALA A 137 11.97 -12.92 5.74
N ALA A 138 11.06 -13.89 5.87
CA ALA A 138 11.38 -15.32 5.82
C ALA A 138 11.48 -15.88 4.38
N GLY A 139 11.18 -15.09 3.36
CA GLY A 139 11.22 -15.50 1.95
C GLY A 139 10.08 -16.44 1.54
N VAL A 140 8.99 -16.51 2.31
CA VAL A 140 7.83 -17.40 2.04
C VAL A 140 6.60 -16.66 1.52
N TYR A 141 6.70 -15.35 1.34
CA TYR A 141 5.72 -14.50 0.67
C TYR A 141 6.47 -13.54 -0.27
N PRO A 142 5.90 -13.12 -1.42
CA PRO A 142 6.60 -12.23 -2.35
C PRO A 142 7.08 -10.95 -1.67
N ASN A 143 8.16 -10.35 -2.17
CA ASN A 143 8.67 -9.08 -1.66
C ASN A 143 8.11 -7.93 -2.52
N PRO A 144 7.42 -6.92 -1.94
CA PRO A 144 6.90 -5.79 -2.71
C PRO A 144 7.97 -4.77 -3.11
N VAL A 145 9.11 -4.70 -2.43
CA VAL A 145 10.12 -3.65 -2.60
C VAL A 145 10.60 -3.45 -4.05
N PRO A 146 10.79 -4.51 -4.88
CA PRO A 146 11.16 -4.33 -6.28
C PRO A 146 10.08 -3.68 -7.16
N HIS A 147 8.83 -3.59 -6.69
CA HIS A 147 7.69 -3.11 -7.45
C HIS A 147 7.13 -1.80 -6.88
N ALA A 148 7.01 -1.71 -5.55
CA ALA A 148 6.45 -0.56 -4.86
C ALA A 148 7.37 0.66 -4.98
N HIS A 149 6.77 1.84 -4.99
CA HIS A 149 7.51 3.10 -4.85
C HIS A 149 7.81 3.40 -3.37
N ILE A 150 6.92 2.96 -2.47
CA ILE A 150 6.99 3.09 -1.01
C ILE A 150 6.50 1.81 -0.36
#